data_AF-A0A9X0D7I2-F1
#
_entry.id   AF-A0A9X0D7I2-F1
#
_cell.length_a   1.000
_cell.length_b   1.000
_cell.length_c   1.000
_cell.angle_alpha   90.00
_cell.angle_beta   90.00
_cell.angle_gamma   90.00
#
_symmetry.space_group_name_H-M   'P 1'
#
loop_
_entity.id
_entity.type
_entity.pdbx_description
1 polymer ?
#
loop_
_entity_poly.entity_id
_entity_poly.type
_entity_poly.pdbx_seq_one_letter_code
_entity_poly.pdbx_strand_id
1 'polypeptide(L)'
;MSVCGTQGFGGFGRCRKKCGAGIRDNLLLVLLIIGAAVGFLIGILANSPVNLISDPEKKATTVMLMAFPGELLMNMLRMLILPLVMASLITAVSGLNPAEAGKIGRRTLIYYMSTMVLAALLGLLLVLTIEPGKRDKPGEQESSDNKVEYRNLDSILDMLRNCFPSNLVEAAVKQFGSSPQQEWAKEEFRKRPNMFLHKLSTTRTTLQATT
;
A
#
# COMPACT_ATOMS: atom_id res chain seq x y z
N MET A 1 -0.28 37.66 20.47
CA MET A 1 -0.18 38.17 21.86
C MET A 1 -0.96 37.26 22.79
N SER A 2 -0.28 36.34 23.46
CA SER A 2 -0.60 35.96 24.85
C SER A 2 0.56 35.10 25.35
N VAL A 3 1.53 35.77 25.96
CA VAL A 3 2.60 35.15 26.72
C VAL A 3 2.07 35.05 28.15
N CYS A 4 2.04 33.85 28.73
CA CYS A 4 1.80 33.69 30.16
C CYS A 4 2.99 32.96 30.77
N GLY A 5 3.80 33.73 31.49
CA GLY A 5 4.99 33.27 32.17
C GLY A 5 4.74 32.75 33.59
N THR A 6 5.74 32.00 34.04
CA THR A 6 6.32 31.96 35.40
C THR A 6 5.56 31.36 36.59
N GLN A 7 6.29 30.43 37.24
CA GLN A 7 6.36 30.11 38.69
C GLN A 7 5.48 28.99 39.24
N GLY A 8 6.11 28.03 39.94
CA GLY A 8 5.45 27.18 40.93
C GLY A 8 5.95 25.74 41.00
N PHE A 9 7.00 25.50 41.78
CA PHE A 9 7.40 24.19 42.29
C PHE A 9 6.28 23.67 43.21
N GLY A 10 5.69 22.50 42.91
CA GLY A 10 4.74 21.80 43.79
C GLY A 10 3.30 21.75 43.29
N GLY A 11 2.86 20.57 42.85
CA GLY A 11 1.45 20.31 42.58
C GLY A 11 1.17 19.21 41.56
N PHE A 12 1.54 17.96 41.86
CA PHE A 12 1.26 16.75 41.07
C PHE A 12 -0.25 16.47 40.82
N GLY A 13 -1.17 17.29 41.36
CA GLY A 13 -2.62 17.06 41.32
C GLY A 13 -3.47 17.95 40.40
N ARG A 14 -2.93 19.02 39.79
CA ARG A 14 -3.77 20.00 39.03
C ARG A 14 -3.54 20.07 37.53
N CYS A 15 -2.48 19.45 37.00
CA CYS A 15 -2.19 19.46 35.56
C CYS A 15 -3.08 18.50 34.74
N ARG A 16 -3.95 17.71 35.39
CA ARG A 16 -4.84 16.74 34.71
C ARG A 16 -6.04 17.40 34.01
N LYS A 17 -6.49 18.58 34.42
CA LYS A 17 -7.70 19.23 33.84
C LYS A 17 -7.42 20.16 32.67
N LYS A 18 -6.23 20.79 32.58
CA LYS A 18 -5.86 21.64 31.42
C LYS A 18 -5.27 20.84 30.25
N CYS A 19 -4.42 19.83 30.52
CA CYS A 19 -3.95 18.93 29.47
C CYS A 19 -5.07 18.04 28.90
N GLY A 20 -6.07 17.67 29.71
CA GLY A 20 -7.21 16.86 29.27
C GLY A 20 -8.20 17.60 28.36
N ALA A 21 -8.23 18.94 28.39
CA ALA A 21 -9.09 19.72 27.50
C ALA A 21 -8.54 19.74 26.06
N GLY A 22 -7.25 20.07 25.89
CA GLY A 22 -6.61 20.09 24.56
C GLY A 22 -6.40 18.72 23.92
N ILE A 23 -6.33 17.64 24.72
CA ILE A 23 -6.25 16.25 24.23
C ILE A 23 -7.55 15.79 23.57
N ARG A 24 -8.70 16.36 23.96
CA ARG A 24 -10.00 16.01 23.37
C ARG A 24 -10.17 16.63 21.99
N ASP A 25 -9.59 17.80 21.76
CA ASP A 25 -9.67 18.49 20.47
C ASP A 25 -8.87 17.78 19.36
N ASN A 26 -7.77 17.10 19.74
CA ASN A 26 -6.90 16.37 18.82
C ASN A 26 -6.83 14.87 19.15
N LEU A 27 -7.93 14.31 19.64
CA LEU A 27 -7.99 12.95 20.16
C LEU A 27 -7.54 11.93 19.11
N LEU A 28 -8.01 12.04 17.86
CA LEU A 28 -7.64 11.11 16.78
C LEU A 28 -6.15 11.14 16.44
N LEU A 29 -5.55 12.33 16.39
CA LEU A 29 -4.13 12.49 16.10
C LEU A 29 -3.27 11.87 17.21
N VAL A 30 -3.64 12.14 18.46
CA VAL A 30 -2.95 11.57 19.63
C VAL A 30 -3.08 10.05 19.66
N LEU A 31 -4.25 9.49 19.34
CA LEU A 31 -4.45 8.04 19.25
C LEU A 31 -3.60 7.39 18.15
N LEU A 32 -3.44 8.06 16.99
CA LEU A 32 -2.61 7.55 15.89
C LEU A 32 -1.13 7.50 16.31
N ILE A 33 -0.62 8.57 16.93
CA ILE A 33 0.77 8.64 17.40
C ILE A 33 1.03 7.58 18.48
N ILE A 34 0.14 7.47 19.48
CA ILE A 34 0.28 6.47 20.54
C ILE A 34 0.18 5.05 19.96
N GLY A 35 -0.76 4.80 19.04
CA GLY A 35 -0.92 3.51 18.37
C GLY A 35 0.31 3.11 17.56
N ALA A 36 0.91 4.05 16.82
CA ALA A 36 2.15 3.81 16.07
C ALA A 36 3.34 3.53 17.00
N ALA A 37 3.50 4.30 18.09
CA ALA A 37 4.56 4.09 19.06
C ALA A 37 4.44 2.75 19.79
N VAL A 38 3.22 2.40 20.22
CA VAL A 38 2.91 1.11 20.86
C VAL A 38 3.12 -0.04 19.87
N GLY A 39 2.66 0.07 18.63
CA GLY A 39 2.88 -0.94 17.59
C GLY A 39 4.36 -1.17 17.29
N PHE A 40 5.15 -0.10 17.20
CA PHE A 40 6.61 -0.19 17.02
C PHE A 40 7.30 -0.85 18.22
N LEU A 41 6.93 -0.47 19.45
CA LEU A 41 7.49 -1.06 20.67
C LEU A 41 7.15 -2.56 20.78
N ILE A 42 5.89 -2.93 20.51
CA ILE A 42 5.47 -4.33 20.48
C ILE A 42 6.23 -5.09 19.39
N GLY A 43 6.42 -4.50 18.20
CA GLY A 43 7.19 -5.11 17.11
C GLY A 43 8.64 -5.42 17.48
N ILE A 44 9.33 -4.49 18.15
CA ILE A 44 10.69 -4.71 18.65
C ILE A 44 10.73 -5.81 19.70
N LEU A 45 9.82 -5.78 20.67
CA LEU A 45 9.76 -6.78 21.74
C LEU A 45 9.39 -8.17 21.22
N ALA A 46 8.54 -8.25 20.20
CA ALA A 46 8.12 -9.50 19.57
C ALA A 46 9.23 -10.12 18.70
N ASN A 47 10.15 -9.32 18.16
CA ASN A 47 11.25 -9.80 17.32
C ASN A 47 12.20 -10.75 18.08
N SER A 48 12.52 -10.44 19.33
CA SER A 48 13.46 -11.23 20.14
C SER A 48 12.98 -12.67 20.39
N PRO A 49 11.77 -12.96 20.91
CA PRO A 49 11.31 -14.33 21.11
C PRO A 49 11.10 -15.07 19.78
N VAL A 50 10.60 -14.41 18.74
CA VAL A 50 10.30 -15.03 17.43
C VAL A 50 11.56 -15.50 16.70
N ASN A 51 12.72 -14.88 16.95
CA ASN A 51 13.99 -15.29 16.33
C ASN A 51 14.68 -16.48 17.04
N LEU A 52 14.24 -16.85 18.25
CA LEU A 52 14.76 -18.01 18.99
C LEU A 52 13.94 -19.30 18.80
N ILE A 53 12.79 -19.25 18.13
CA ILE A 53 12.01 -20.46 17.78
C ILE A 53 12.69 -21.17 16.59
N SER A 54 13.21 -22.37 16.82
CA SER A 54 13.82 -23.25 15.79
C SER A 54 12.79 -24.06 14.99
N ASP A 55 11.54 -24.17 15.46
CA ASP A 55 10.46 -24.87 14.74
C ASP A 55 9.78 -23.93 13.72
N PRO A 56 9.90 -24.17 12.39
CA PRO A 56 9.41 -23.26 11.36
C PRO A 56 7.88 -23.10 11.36
N GLU A 57 7.14 -24.14 11.79
CA GLU A 57 5.67 -24.14 11.79
C GLU A 57 5.08 -23.21 12.85
N LYS A 58 5.60 -23.24 14.08
CA LYS A 58 5.11 -22.39 15.18
C LYS A 58 5.42 -20.91 14.94
N LYS A 59 6.57 -20.63 14.34
CA LYS A 59 6.98 -19.27 13.96
C LYS A 59 6.01 -18.63 12.98
N ALA A 60 5.60 -19.38 11.95
CA ALA A 60 4.66 -18.90 10.93
C ALA A 60 3.28 -18.60 11.53
N THR A 61 2.76 -19.46 12.41
CA THR A 61 1.46 -19.26 13.05
C THR A 61 1.46 -18.03 13.97
N THR A 62 2.51 -17.82 14.78
CA THR A 62 2.60 -16.64 15.66
C THR A 62 2.65 -15.33 14.89
N VAL A 63 3.42 -15.28 13.79
CA VAL A 63 3.51 -14.09 12.94
C VAL A 63 2.17 -13.80 12.25
N MET A 64 1.50 -14.84 11.74
CA MET A 64 0.17 -14.70 11.13
C MET A 64 -0.86 -14.15 12.12
N LEU A 65 -0.88 -14.65 13.36
CA LEU A 65 -1.80 -14.16 14.40
C LEU A 65 -1.52 -12.69 14.77
N MET A 66 -0.25 -12.27 14.82
CA MET A 66 0.09 -10.86 15.06
C MET A 66 -0.29 -9.94 13.90
N ALA A 67 -0.19 -10.40 12.64
CA ALA A 67 -0.49 -9.61 11.45
C ALA A 67 -2.01 -9.52 11.16
N PHE A 68 -2.81 -10.46 11.67
CA PHE A 68 -4.24 -10.56 11.43
C PHE A 68 -5.05 -9.25 11.61
N PRO A 69 -4.91 -8.47 12.72
CA PRO A 69 -5.64 -7.20 12.86
C PRO A 69 -5.23 -6.15 11.80
N GLY A 70 -3.98 -6.16 11.35
CA GLY A 70 -3.50 -5.26 10.30
C GLY A 70 -4.05 -5.63 8.93
N GLU A 71 -4.13 -6.93 8.61
CA GLU A 71 -4.76 -7.39 7.38
C GLU A 71 -6.26 -7.06 7.34
N LEU A 72 -6.97 -7.24 8.45
CA LEU A 72 -8.39 -6.91 8.52
C LEU A 72 -8.63 -5.41 8.26
N LEU A 73 -7.80 -4.54 8.84
CA LEU A 73 -7.85 -3.10 8.61
C LEU A 73 -7.60 -2.75 7.13
N MET A 74 -6.57 -3.33 6.52
CA MET A 74 -6.25 -3.08 5.11
C MET A 74 -7.39 -3.55 4.18
N ASN A 75 -8.03 -4.66 4.49
CA ASN A 75 -9.19 -5.15 3.73
C ASN A 75 -10.40 -4.22 3.85
N MET A 76 -10.66 -3.68 5.05
CA MET A 76 -11.72 -2.69 5.27
C MET A 76 -11.46 -1.39 4.48
N LEU A 77 -10.22 -0.87 4.50
CA LEU A 77 -9.86 0.35 3.76
C LEU A 77 -9.96 0.16 2.25
N ARG A 78 -9.55 -1.01 1.72
CA ARG A 78 -9.65 -1.34 0.30
C ARG A 78 -11.09 -1.48 -0.19
N MET A 79 -12.02 -1.92 0.65
CA MET A 79 -13.44 -1.99 0.27
C MET A 79 -14.08 -0.60 0.17
N LEU A 80 -13.62 0.36 0.99
CA LEU A 80 -14.16 1.72 1.04
C LEU A 80 -13.61 2.64 -0.07
N ILE A 81 -12.38 2.41 -0.55
CA ILE A 81 -11.72 3.33 -1.48
C ILE A 81 -12.46 3.44 -2.82
N LEU A 82 -12.90 2.32 -3.39
CA LEU A 82 -13.55 2.28 -4.71
C LEU A 82 -14.85 3.12 -4.75
N PRO A 83 -15.85 2.91 -3.87
CA PRO A 83 -17.08 3.71 -3.89
C PRO A 83 -16.84 5.17 -3.50
N LEU A 84 -15.93 5.43 -2.55
CA LEU A 84 -15.68 6.78 -2.04
C LEU A 84 -15.04 7.69 -3.12
N VAL A 85 -14.10 7.15 -3.90
CA VAL A 85 -13.45 7.88 -4.99
C VAL A 85 -14.46 8.19 -6.11
N MET A 86 -15.29 7.22 -6.50
CA MET A 86 -16.29 7.44 -7.57
C MET A 86 -17.32 8.48 -7.16
N ALA A 87 -17.89 8.37 -5.95
CA ALA A 87 -18.86 9.34 -5.45
C ALA A 87 -18.25 10.75 -5.34
N SER A 88 -17.04 10.86 -4.78
CA SER A 88 -16.34 12.13 -4.66
C SER A 88 -16.05 12.77 -6.02
N LEU A 89 -15.65 11.98 -7.02
CA LEU A 89 -15.36 12.48 -8.37
C LEU A 89 -16.63 12.98 -9.07
N ILE A 90 -17.73 12.21 -8.99
CA ILE A 90 -19.02 12.59 -9.61
C ILE A 90 -19.54 13.89 -9.01
N THR A 91 -19.57 14.01 -7.67
CA THR A 91 -20.01 15.24 -6.99
C THR A 91 -19.11 16.43 -7.31
N ALA A 92 -17.80 16.23 -7.39
CA ALA A 92 -16.85 17.28 -7.76
C ALA A 92 -17.12 17.80 -9.18
N VAL A 93 -17.33 16.92 -10.15
CA VAL A 93 -17.57 17.33 -11.54
C VAL A 93 -18.96 17.93 -11.74
N SER A 94 -19.99 17.44 -11.03
CA SER A 94 -21.37 17.95 -11.17
C SER A 94 -21.55 19.39 -10.67
N GLY A 95 -20.70 19.85 -9.74
CA GLY A 95 -20.83 21.17 -9.12
C GLY A 95 -20.17 22.31 -9.89
N LEU A 96 -19.43 22.02 -10.98
CA LEU A 96 -18.64 23.03 -11.70
C LEU A 96 -19.21 23.30 -13.09
N ASN A 97 -19.32 24.59 -13.44
CA ASN A 97 -19.64 25.01 -14.80
C ASN A 97 -18.49 24.66 -15.77
N PRO A 98 -18.77 24.19 -17.00
CA PRO A 98 -17.73 23.71 -17.93
C PRO A 98 -16.70 24.79 -18.30
N ALA A 99 -17.12 26.06 -18.40
CA ALA A 99 -16.24 27.18 -18.72
C ALA A 99 -15.23 27.49 -17.59
N GLU A 100 -15.63 27.31 -16.33
CA GLU A 100 -14.76 27.53 -15.17
C GLU A 100 -13.94 26.28 -14.84
N ALA A 101 -14.52 25.08 -15.04
CA ALA A 101 -13.83 23.81 -14.90
C ALA A 101 -12.59 23.72 -15.81
N GLY A 102 -12.68 24.18 -17.06
CA GLY A 102 -11.54 24.19 -17.98
C GLY A 102 -10.41 25.15 -17.56
N LYS A 103 -10.75 26.34 -17.05
CA LYS A 103 -9.76 27.34 -16.60
C LYS A 103 -9.01 26.88 -15.35
N ILE A 104 -9.75 26.36 -14.37
CA ILE A 104 -9.19 25.83 -13.12
C ILE A 104 -8.41 24.55 -13.41
N GLY A 105 -8.99 23.63 -14.18
CA GLY A 105 -8.37 22.36 -14.56
C GLY A 105 -7.04 22.53 -15.28
N ARG A 106 -6.94 23.45 -16.25
CA ARG A 106 -5.67 23.71 -16.96
C ARG A 106 -4.57 24.25 -16.04
N ARG A 107 -4.90 25.19 -15.15
CA ARG A 107 -3.93 25.73 -14.18
C ARG A 107 -3.47 24.64 -13.22
N THR A 108 -4.40 23.84 -12.72
CA THR A 108 -4.13 22.72 -11.83
C THR A 108 -3.27 21.65 -12.51
N LEU A 109 -3.55 21.29 -13.77
CA LEU A 109 -2.78 20.31 -14.53
C LEU A 109 -1.32 20.74 -14.72
N ILE A 110 -1.09 21.99 -15.15
CA ILE A 110 0.28 22.52 -15.35
C ILE A 110 1.03 22.57 -14.01
N TYR A 111 0.35 22.99 -12.94
CA TYR A 111 0.93 23.02 -11.59
C TYR A 111 1.32 21.62 -11.10
N TYR A 112 0.44 20.63 -11.21
CA TYR A 112 0.76 19.26 -10.78
C TYR A 112 1.84 18.61 -11.64
N MET A 113 1.78 18.76 -12.97
CA MET A 113 2.80 18.19 -13.86
C MET A 113 4.19 18.74 -13.56
N SER A 114 4.33 20.06 -13.36
CA SER A 114 5.61 20.66 -13.00
C SER A 114 6.12 20.16 -11.65
N THR A 115 5.28 20.16 -10.61
CA THR A 115 5.65 19.64 -9.29
C THR A 115 6.01 18.17 -9.30
N MET A 116 5.29 17.31 -10.04
CA MET A 116 5.59 15.89 -10.13
C MET A 116 6.94 15.63 -10.79
N VAL A 117 7.27 16.34 -11.87
CA VAL A 117 8.59 16.23 -12.53
C VAL A 117 9.70 16.69 -11.60
N LEU A 118 9.55 17.85 -10.96
CA LEU A 118 10.52 18.36 -9.98
C LEU A 118 10.71 17.37 -8.80
N ALA A 119 9.63 16.84 -8.24
CA ALA A 119 9.68 15.87 -7.15
C ALA A 119 10.31 14.53 -7.57
N ALA A 120 9.98 14.02 -8.76
CA ALA A 120 10.54 12.78 -9.29
C ALA A 120 12.04 12.91 -9.59
N LEU A 121 12.49 14.04 -10.15
CA LEU A 121 13.92 14.30 -10.39
C LEU A 121 14.70 14.37 -9.08
N LEU A 122 14.18 15.08 -8.07
CA LEU A 122 14.79 15.14 -6.74
C LEU A 122 14.80 13.77 -6.05
N GLY A 123 13.71 13.02 -6.13
CA GLY A 123 13.61 11.67 -5.57
C GLY A 123 14.58 10.69 -6.23
N LEU A 124 14.69 10.73 -7.56
CA LEU A 124 15.63 9.89 -8.31
C LEU A 124 17.08 10.26 -7.99
N LEU A 125 17.42 11.55 -7.95
CA LEU A 125 18.77 12.00 -7.60
C LEU A 125 19.14 11.55 -6.19
N LEU A 126 18.24 11.67 -5.23
CA LEU A 126 18.47 11.26 -3.84
C LEU A 126 18.65 9.75 -3.71
N VAL A 127 17.80 8.94 -4.38
CA VAL A 127 17.90 7.47 -4.36
C VAL A 127 19.18 6.99 -5.05
N LEU A 128 19.57 7.59 -6.17
CA LEU A 128 20.81 7.23 -6.87
C LEU A 128 22.07 7.68 -6.11
N THR A 129 21.98 8.72 -5.29
CA THR A 129 23.13 9.20 -4.48
C THR A 129 23.29 8.39 -3.20
N ILE A 130 22.19 8.12 -2.48
CA ILE A 130 22.21 7.39 -1.21
C ILE A 130 22.32 5.87 -1.46
N GLU A 131 21.82 5.40 -2.60
CA GLU A 131 21.72 3.98 -2.99
C GLU A 131 21.22 3.09 -1.83
N PRO A 132 20.02 3.39 -1.28
CA PRO A 132 19.47 2.62 -0.17
C PRO A 132 19.30 1.16 -0.62
N GLY A 133 19.79 0.22 0.18
CA GLY A 133 19.68 -1.22 -0.09
C GLY A 133 20.97 -1.91 -0.56
N LYS A 134 22.06 -1.19 -0.85
CA LYS A 134 23.38 -1.82 -1.14
C LYS A 134 24.11 -2.36 0.09
N ARG A 135 23.58 -2.10 1.30
CA ARG A 135 24.10 -2.61 2.56
C ARG A 135 23.33 -3.86 2.94
N ASP A 136 23.60 -5.00 2.29
CA ASP A 136 23.49 -6.34 2.89
C ASP A 136 23.89 -7.44 1.89
N LYS A 137 24.91 -8.22 2.28
CA LYS A 137 25.38 -9.53 1.77
C LYS A 137 26.06 -9.59 0.38
N PRO A 138 27.39 -9.77 0.30
CA PRO A 138 28.04 -10.32 -0.88
C PRO A 138 27.70 -11.81 -0.99
N GLY A 139 26.73 -12.21 -1.83
CA GLY A 139 26.49 -13.64 -2.06
C GLY A 139 25.25 -14.06 -2.85
N GLU A 140 24.17 -13.30 -2.88
CA GLU A 140 22.93 -13.71 -3.57
C GLU A 140 22.44 -12.61 -4.51
N GLN A 141 23.20 -12.37 -5.58
CA GLN A 141 22.63 -11.81 -6.81
C GLN A 141 22.38 -12.98 -7.77
N GLU A 142 21.29 -13.72 -7.53
CA GLU A 142 20.68 -14.46 -8.63
C GLU A 142 20.01 -13.42 -9.53
N SER A 143 20.79 -12.94 -10.50
CA SER A 143 20.26 -12.28 -11.68
C SER A 143 19.29 -13.25 -12.35
N SER A 144 18.00 -13.06 -12.08
CA SER A 144 16.90 -13.63 -12.86
C SER A 144 17.04 -13.12 -14.30
N ASP A 145 17.85 -13.83 -15.07
CA ASP A 145 18.02 -13.68 -16.51
C ASP A 145 16.82 -14.34 -17.21
N ASN A 146 15.63 -13.82 -16.93
CA ASN A 146 14.45 -13.97 -17.76
C ASN A 146 13.97 -12.55 -18.06
N LYS A 147 14.83 -11.79 -18.74
CA LYS A 147 14.43 -10.50 -19.30
C LYS A 147 13.50 -10.80 -20.47
N VAL A 148 12.22 -10.94 -20.19
CA VAL A 148 11.23 -10.76 -21.24
C VAL A 148 11.44 -9.36 -21.78
N GLU A 149 11.71 -9.25 -23.07
CA GLU A 149 11.99 -7.98 -23.74
C GLU A 149 10.71 -7.15 -23.79
N TYR A 150 10.43 -6.42 -22.72
CA TYR A 150 9.34 -5.45 -22.68
C TYR A 150 9.69 -4.30 -23.61
N ARG A 151 8.98 -4.20 -24.74
CA ARG A 151 9.11 -3.03 -25.61
C ARG A 151 8.45 -1.86 -24.88
N ASN A 152 9.14 -0.74 -24.75
CA ASN A 152 8.59 0.48 -24.12
C ASN A 152 7.24 0.89 -24.74
N LEU A 153 7.05 0.58 -26.02
CA LEU A 153 5.80 0.80 -26.74
C LEU A 153 4.64 -0.03 -26.17
N ASP A 154 4.89 -1.28 -25.76
CA ASP A 154 3.86 -2.15 -25.19
C ASP A 154 3.40 -1.63 -23.82
N SER A 155 4.34 -1.11 -23.00
CA SER A 155 4.00 -0.47 -21.71
C SER A 155 3.19 0.82 -21.87
N ILE A 156 3.54 1.67 -22.85
CA ILE A 156 2.75 2.88 -23.14
C ILE A 156 1.38 2.50 -23.69
N LEU A 157 1.32 1.49 -24.56
CA LEU A 157 0.07 1.02 -25.14
C LEU A 157 -0.85 0.41 -24.06
N ASP A 158 -0.29 -0.31 -23.08
CA ASP A 158 -1.02 -0.85 -21.94
C ASP A 158 -1.50 0.23 -20.97
N MET A 159 -0.69 1.26 -20.72
CA MET A 159 -1.12 2.42 -19.94
C MET A 159 -2.32 3.09 -20.62
N LEU A 160 -2.26 3.27 -21.94
CA LEU A 160 -3.35 3.89 -22.70
C LEU A 160 -4.60 2.99 -22.74
N ARG A 161 -4.44 1.67 -22.85
CA ARG A 161 -5.55 0.70 -22.76
C ARG A 161 -6.20 0.70 -21.39
N ASN A 162 -5.44 0.88 -20.31
CA ASN A 162 -5.98 1.00 -18.95
C ASN A 162 -6.72 2.33 -18.73
N CYS A 163 -6.39 3.41 -19.44
CA CYS A 163 -7.14 4.67 -19.38
C CYS A 163 -8.56 4.54 -19.96
N PHE A 164 -8.76 3.66 -20.95
CA PHE A 164 -10.05 3.42 -21.59
C PHE A 164 -10.41 1.93 -21.54
N PRO A 165 -10.85 1.43 -20.37
CA PRO A 165 -11.17 0.02 -20.22
C PRO A 165 -12.40 -0.36 -21.06
N SER A 166 -12.42 -1.59 -21.56
CA SER A 166 -13.57 -2.16 -22.29
C SER A 166 -14.81 -2.35 -21.40
N ASN A 167 -14.61 -2.55 -20.09
CA ASN A 167 -15.67 -2.76 -19.09
C ASN A 167 -15.34 -2.00 -17.79
N LEU A 168 -16.19 -1.06 -17.38
CA LEU A 168 -15.99 -0.31 -16.13
C LEU A 168 -16.02 -1.21 -14.89
N VAL A 169 -16.93 -2.19 -14.86
CA VAL A 169 -17.09 -3.11 -13.71
C VAL A 169 -15.87 -4.03 -13.57
N GLU A 170 -15.34 -4.52 -14.69
CA GLU A 170 -14.15 -5.37 -14.68
C GLU A 170 -12.90 -4.56 -14.31
N ALA A 171 -12.76 -3.34 -14.83
CA ALA A 171 -11.63 -2.46 -14.54
C ALA A 171 -11.55 -2.03 -13.06
N ALA A 172 -12.68 -1.96 -12.38
CA ALA A 172 -12.73 -1.68 -10.94
C ALA A 172 -12.15 -2.82 -10.08
N VAL A 173 -12.11 -4.05 -10.61
CA VAL A 173 -11.66 -5.26 -9.89
C VAL A 173 -10.32 -5.78 -10.43
N LYS A 174 -10.03 -5.57 -11.71
CA LYS A 174 -8.87 -6.10 -12.43
C LYS A 174 -8.21 -5.01 -13.26
N GLN A 175 -6.87 -4.99 -13.26
CA GLN A 175 -6.09 -4.12 -14.14
C GLN A 175 -5.60 -4.92 -15.36
N PHE A 176 -5.68 -4.35 -16.56
CA PHE A 176 -5.18 -4.99 -17.77
C PHE A 176 -3.66 -4.79 -17.87
N GLY A 177 -2.91 -5.88 -17.86
CA GLY A 177 -1.50 -5.88 -18.26
C GLY A 177 -1.31 -6.85 -19.41
N SER A 178 -0.58 -6.46 -20.45
CA SER A 178 -0.10 -7.40 -21.46
C SER A 178 1.02 -8.24 -20.84
N SER A 179 0.66 -9.09 -19.89
CA SER A 179 1.63 -9.98 -19.28
C SER A 179 2.01 -11.05 -20.31
N PRO A 180 3.30 -11.25 -20.59
CA PRO A 180 3.80 -12.53 -21.06
C PRO A 180 3.62 -13.63 -19.97
N GLN A 181 3.13 -13.29 -18.76
CA GLN A 181 2.91 -14.20 -17.63
C GLN A 181 1.90 -15.31 -17.86
N GLN A 182 0.97 -15.13 -18.79
CA GLN A 182 0.13 -16.24 -19.25
C GLN A 182 0.96 -17.28 -20.03
N GLU A 183 2.02 -16.86 -20.73
CA GLU A 183 2.96 -17.77 -21.39
C GLU A 183 3.84 -18.49 -20.39
N TRP A 184 4.33 -17.83 -19.33
CA TRP A 184 5.16 -18.50 -18.32
C TRP A 184 4.36 -19.54 -17.53
N ALA A 185 3.09 -19.28 -17.23
CA ALA A 185 2.20 -20.29 -16.66
C ALA A 185 1.94 -21.44 -17.66
N LYS A 186 1.71 -21.14 -18.95
CA LYS A 186 1.60 -22.16 -20.02
C LYS A 186 2.89 -22.98 -20.20
N GLU A 187 4.06 -22.39 -20.04
CA GLU A 187 5.36 -23.04 -20.18
C GLU A 187 5.77 -23.83 -18.95
N GLU A 188 5.40 -23.38 -17.75
CA GLU A 188 5.49 -24.17 -16.53
C GLU A 188 4.58 -25.41 -16.62
N PHE A 189 3.35 -25.26 -17.16
CA PHE A 189 2.47 -26.39 -17.50
C PHE A 189 3.08 -27.34 -18.55
N ARG A 190 3.77 -26.80 -19.57
CA ARG A 190 4.50 -27.60 -20.57
C ARG A 190 5.67 -28.37 -19.94
N LYS A 191 6.38 -27.78 -18.97
CA LYS A 191 7.57 -28.36 -18.34
C LYS A 191 7.27 -29.30 -17.17
N ARG A 192 6.18 -29.11 -16.42
CA ARG A 192 5.82 -29.95 -15.25
C ARG A 192 4.36 -30.42 -15.26
N PRO A 193 3.95 -31.28 -16.21
CA PRO A 193 2.58 -31.79 -16.27
C PRO A 193 2.17 -32.60 -15.02
N ASN A 194 3.15 -33.27 -14.39
CA ASN A 194 2.90 -34.27 -13.33
C ASN A 194 2.71 -33.65 -11.93
N MET A 195 3.09 -32.38 -11.73
CA MET A 195 2.92 -31.69 -10.44
C MET A 195 1.51 -31.13 -10.27
N PHE A 196 0.83 -30.80 -11.38
CA PHE A 196 -0.51 -30.21 -11.37
C PHE A 196 -1.65 -31.24 -11.28
N LEU A 197 -1.42 -32.53 -11.59
CA LEU A 197 -2.45 -33.56 -11.38
C LEU A 197 -2.80 -33.75 -9.89
N HIS A 198 -1.84 -33.54 -8.99
CA HIS A 198 -2.10 -33.59 -7.54
C HIS A 198 -2.89 -32.36 -7.06
N LYS A 199 -2.64 -31.18 -7.65
CA LYS A 199 -3.36 -29.93 -7.32
C LYS A 199 -4.76 -29.86 -7.96
N LEU A 200 -4.96 -30.39 -9.17
CA LEU A 200 -6.28 -30.48 -9.82
C LEU A 200 -7.24 -31.44 -9.09
N SER A 201 -6.71 -32.49 -8.45
CA SER A 201 -7.45 -33.37 -7.55
C SER A 201 -7.98 -32.60 -6.33
N THR A 202 -7.12 -31.76 -5.71
CA THR A 202 -7.49 -30.98 -4.52
C THR A 202 -8.43 -29.80 -4.82
N THR A 203 -8.34 -29.18 -6.00
CA THR A 203 -9.24 -28.06 -6.36
C THR A 203 -10.62 -28.53 -6.82
N ARG A 204 -10.75 -29.76 -7.35
CA ARG A 204 -12.07 -30.35 -7.66
C ARG A 204 -12.87 -30.68 -6.41
N THR A 205 -12.22 -31.11 -5.32
CA THR A 205 -12.93 -31.47 -4.08
C THR A 205 -13.42 -30.25 -3.30
N THR A 206 -12.76 -29.08 -3.40
CA THR A 206 -13.22 -27.86 -2.72
C THR A 206 -14.38 -27.16 -3.42
N LEU A 207 -14.56 -27.34 -4.74
CA LEU A 207 -15.71 -26.76 -5.47
C LEU A 207 -17.01 -27.57 -5.31
N GLN A 208 -16.95 -28.88 -4.99
CA GLN A 208 -18.14 -29.67 -4.72
C GLN A 208 -18.67 -29.57 -3.27
N ALA A 209 -17.92 -28.95 -2.36
CA ALA A 209 -18.31 -28.80 -0.94
C ALA A 209 -19.05 -27.47 -0.64
N THR A 210 -19.29 -26.63 -1.65
CA THR A 210 -19.92 -25.29 -1.46
C THR A 210 -21.17 -25.06 -2.33
N THR A 211 -21.81 -26.14 -2.79
CA THR A 211 -23.18 -26.13 -3.31
C THR A 211 -24.10 -26.84 -2.35
#